data_AF-A0A534XEF8-F1
#
_entry.id   AF-A0A534XEF8-F1
#
_cell.length_a   1.000
_cell.length_b   1.000
_cell.length_c   1.000
_cell.angle_alpha   90.00
_cell.angle_beta   90.00
_cell.angle_gamma   90.00
#
_symmetry.space_group_name_H-M   'P 1'
#
loop_
_entity.id
_entity.type
_entity.pdbx_description
1 polymer ?
#
loop_
_entity_poly.entity_id
_entity_poly.type
_entity_poly.pdbx_seq_one_letter_code
_entity_poly.pdbx_strand_id
1 'polypeptide(L)'
;MMSLWTVGTELSALGLLAASTPLHPILARDHFAATPTYPTPVLLVHGLLGSPTNFLRLRRVLSARGVGNLASFSYRPALDHQRLTLQLRDTIEAVCLATGSDQLDVVGHSLGGVLARYLLEVGDGGRVRRLVTLGAPSLTGRLPDRELAIFGADDPLVSPPSSACGPRGRVVVIPDCGHWGLLFQHRVLRAVERFLTCSTLAVRSLWTSRAA
;
A
#
# COMPACT_ATOMS: atom_id res chain seq x y z
N MET A 1 -6.57 -14.99 19.33
CA MET A 1 -7.66 -14.24 19.99
C MET A 1 -7.15 -12.82 20.17
N MET A 2 -7.84 -11.81 19.62
CA MET A 2 -7.35 -10.42 19.64
C MET A 2 -7.27 -9.90 21.07
N SER A 3 -6.22 -9.14 21.39
CA SER A 3 -6.12 -8.46 22.68
C SER A 3 -7.14 -7.31 22.78
N LEU A 4 -7.57 -6.96 23.99
CA LEU A 4 -8.41 -5.78 24.24
C LEU A 4 -7.76 -4.48 23.72
N TRP A 5 -6.43 -4.43 23.78
CA TRP A 5 -5.65 -3.35 23.19
C TRP A 5 -5.84 -3.27 21.68
N THR A 6 -5.67 -4.38 20.96
CA THR A 6 -5.84 -4.44 19.51
C THR A 6 -7.26 -4.01 19.12
N VAL A 7 -8.28 -4.50 19.84
CA VAL A 7 -9.68 -4.08 19.62
C VAL A 7 -9.84 -2.57 19.76
N GLY A 8 -9.30 -1.97 20.83
CA GLY A 8 -9.34 -0.52 21.04
C GLY A 8 -8.66 0.26 19.90
N THR A 9 -7.52 -0.24 19.41
CA THR A 9 -6.81 0.40 18.29
C THR A 9 -7.55 0.30 16.97
N GLU A 10 -8.20 -0.83 16.68
CA GLU A 10 -9.01 -1.02 15.47
C GLU A 10 -10.24 -0.12 15.48
N LEU A 11 -10.94 -0.02 16.61
CA LEU A 11 -12.08 0.89 16.77
C LEU A 11 -11.66 2.35 16.60
N SER A 12 -10.51 2.73 17.17
CA SER A 12 -9.96 4.07 17.01
C SER A 12 -9.57 4.36 15.56
N ALA A 13 -8.95 3.39 14.88
CA ALA A 13 -8.59 3.50 13.47
C ALA A 13 -9.84 3.67 12.60
N LEU A 14 -10.87 2.82 12.79
CA LEU A 14 -12.15 2.94 12.10
C LEU A 14 -12.81 4.30 12.32
N GLY A 15 -12.86 4.77 13.58
CA GLY A 15 -13.40 6.09 13.92
C GLY A 15 -12.68 7.22 13.19
N LEU A 16 -11.34 7.19 13.14
CA LEU A 16 -10.54 8.16 12.40
C LEU A 16 -10.79 8.13 10.89
N LEU A 17 -10.88 6.94 10.29
CA LEU A 17 -11.16 6.77 8.86
C LEU A 17 -12.56 7.32 8.50
N ALA A 18 -13.57 7.00 9.32
CA ALA A 18 -14.91 7.52 9.13
C ALA A 18 -14.97 9.05 9.26
N ALA A 19 -14.31 9.60 10.29
CA ALA A 19 -14.26 11.04 10.52
C ALA A 19 -13.49 11.80 9.44
N SER A 20 -12.47 11.20 8.81
CA SER A 20 -11.66 11.86 7.78
C SER A 20 -12.31 11.83 6.38
N THR A 21 -13.18 10.86 6.10
CA THR A 21 -13.81 10.70 4.78
C THR A 21 -14.50 11.96 4.23
N PRO A 22 -15.32 12.73 4.99
CA PRO A 22 -15.92 13.96 4.47
C PRO A 22 -14.88 15.05 4.13
N LEU A 23 -13.66 14.95 4.66
CA LEU A 23 -12.56 15.89 4.40
C LEU A 23 -11.72 15.49 3.18
N HIS A 24 -12.09 14.41 2.47
CA HIS A 24 -11.46 13.96 1.24
C HIS A 24 -11.12 15.07 0.23
N PRO A 25 -12.06 15.96 -0.18
CA PRO A 25 -11.78 16.97 -1.20
C PRO A 25 -10.69 17.98 -0.80
N ILE A 26 -10.36 18.07 0.50
CA ILE A 26 -9.39 19.00 1.04
C ILE A 26 -8.06 18.28 1.31
N LEU A 27 -8.11 17.12 1.94
CA LEU A 27 -6.93 16.50 2.56
C LEU A 27 -6.18 15.51 1.66
N ALA A 28 -6.83 14.95 0.64
CA ALA A 28 -6.26 13.85 -0.15
C ALA A 28 -6.12 14.17 -1.64
N ARG A 29 -5.90 15.45 -1.97
CA ARG A 29 -5.63 15.88 -3.35
C ARG A 29 -4.33 15.29 -3.87
N ASP A 30 -4.33 14.97 -5.15
CA ASP A 30 -3.12 14.56 -5.86
C ASP A 30 -2.13 15.72 -5.89
N HIS A 31 -0.88 15.44 -5.54
CA HIS A 31 0.19 16.42 -5.50
C HIS A 31 1.29 15.96 -6.44
N PHE A 32 1.68 16.83 -7.37
CA PHE A 32 2.81 16.61 -8.27
C PHE A 32 3.75 17.81 -8.17
N ALA A 33 4.96 17.57 -7.68
CA ALA A 33 5.98 18.60 -7.55
C ALA A 33 6.69 18.79 -8.89
N ALA A 34 7.02 20.04 -9.25
CA ALA A 34 7.78 20.33 -10.46
C ALA A 34 9.21 19.74 -10.40
N THR A 35 9.80 19.69 -9.20
CA THR A 35 11.13 19.14 -8.93
C THR A 35 11.08 18.24 -7.68
N PRO A 36 10.58 17.00 -7.81
CA PRO A 36 10.50 16.09 -6.68
C PRO A 36 11.90 15.59 -6.29
N THR A 37 12.21 15.56 -4.99
CA THR A 37 13.47 14.99 -4.49
C THR A 37 13.53 13.48 -4.74
N TYR A 38 12.38 12.80 -4.69
CA TYR A 38 12.21 11.42 -5.09
C TYR A 38 11.44 11.32 -6.41
N PRO A 39 12.05 10.83 -7.51
CA PRO A 39 11.48 10.98 -8.85
C PRO A 39 10.29 10.07 -9.11
N THR A 40 10.20 8.92 -8.44
CA THR A 40 9.14 7.93 -8.70
C THR A 40 7.83 8.33 -8.01
N PRO A 41 6.71 8.51 -8.74
CA PRO A 41 5.42 8.77 -8.14
C PRO A 41 4.94 7.60 -7.28
N VAL A 42 4.11 7.89 -6.28
CA VAL A 42 3.45 6.86 -5.46
C VAL A 42 1.94 6.99 -5.61
N LEU A 43 1.30 5.91 -6.03
CA LEU A 43 -0.15 5.77 -6.14
C LEU A 43 -0.70 5.01 -4.93
N LEU A 44 -1.67 5.61 -4.24
CA LEU A 44 -2.31 5.06 -3.04
C LEU A 44 -3.69 4.50 -3.40
N VAL A 45 -3.95 3.24 -3.06
CA VAL A 45 -5.15 2.51 -3.49
C VAL A 45 -5.88 2.01 -2.25
N HIS A 46 -7.03 2.61 -1.94
CA HIS A 46 -7.78 2.29 -0.73
C HIS A 46 -8.52 0.94 -0.84
N GLY A 47 -8.98 0.42 0.29
CA GLY A 47 -9.79 -0.80 0.34
C GLY A 47 -11.29 -0.56 0.06
N LEU A 48 -12.08 -1.62 0.23
CA LEU A 48 -13.54 -1.56 0.11
C LEU A 48 -14.13 -0.54 1.10
N LEU A 49 -15.08 0.29 0.63
CA LEU A 49 -15.67 1.41 1.39
C LEU A 49 -14.65 2.44 1.93
N GLY A 50 -13.40 2.40 1.44
CA GLY A 50 -12.36 3.33 1.84
C GLY A 50 -12.44 4.67 1.11
N SER A 51 -11.51 5.55 1.46
CA SER A 51 -11.26 6.79 0.74
C SER A 51 -9.77 7.06 0.67
N PRO A 52 -9.30 7.96 -0.22
CA PRO A 52 -7.91 8.43 -0.18
C PRO A 52 -7.45 9.01 1.16
N THR A 53 -8.39 9.46 2.01
CA THR A 53 -8.04 9.96 3.35
C THR A 53 -7.51 8.87 4.28
N ASN A 54 -7.74 7.60 3.95
CA ASN A 54 -7.20 6.45 4.69
C ASN A 54 -5.67 6.50 4.77
N PHE A 55 -5.01 7.11 3.78
CA PHE A 55 -3.56 7.19 3.71
C PHE A 55 -2.98 8.53 4.16
N LEU A 56 -3.75 9.43 4.82
CA LEU A 56 -3.23 10.75 5.21
C LEU A 56 -1.94 10.66 6.05
N ARG A 57 -1.86 9.67 6.96
CA ARG A 57 -0.66 9.48 7.78
C ARG A 57 0.53 9.00 6.93
N LEU A 58 0.30 8.09 5.99
CA LEU A 58 1.33 7.62 5.07
C LEU A 58 1.80 8.75 4.13
N ARG A 59 0.88 9.54 3.57
CA ARG A 59 1.18 10.73 2.74
C ARG A 59 2.15 11.65 3.49
N ARG A 60 1.84 11.99 4.74
CA ARG A 60 2.72 12.83 5.58
C ARG A 60 4.12 12.24 5.75
N VAL A 61 4.22 10.94 6.02
CA VAL A 61 5.52 10.24 6.19
C VAL A 61 6.34 10.26 4.88
N LEU A 62 5.69 9.99 3.74
CA LEU A 62 6.35 9.98 2.43
C LEU A 62 6.77 11.38 1.99
N SER A 63 5.91 12.39 2.17
CA SER A 63 6.24 13.79 1.86
C SER A 63 7.41 14.30 2.72
N ALA A 64 7.45 13.96 4.01
CA ALA A 64 8.58 14.29 4.88
C ALA A 64 9.90 13.62 4.45
N ARG A 65 9.85 12.64 3.55
CA ARG A 65 11.00 11.96 2.95
C ARG A 65 11.28 12.37 1.51
N GLY A 66 10.64 13.44 1.03
CA GLY A 66 10.88 14.01 -0.29
C GLY A 66 10.09 13.38 -1.43
N VAL A 67 9.11 12.52 -1.12
CA VAL A 67 8.13 12.05 -2.12
C VAL A 67 7.16 13.18 -2.43
N GLY A 68 7.44 13.89 -3.53
CA GLY A 68 6.65 15.03 -3.99
C GLY A 68 5.48 14.67 -4.89
N ASN A 69 5.51 13.48 -5.50
CA ASN A 69 4.49 13.00 -6.45
C ASN A 69 3.62 11.91 -5.79
N LEU A 70 2.46 12.31 -5.25
CA LEU A 70 1.54 11.45 -4.51
C LEU A 70 0.14 11.54 -5.09
N ALA A 71 -0.31 10.45 -5.70
CA ALA A 71 -1.65 10.31 -6.26
C ALA A 71 -2.49 9.29 -5.48
N SER A 72 -3.82 9.34 -5.64
CA SER A 72 -4.72 8.34 -5.06
C SER A 72 -5.70 7.80 -6.09
N PHE A 73 -5.89 6.48 -6.12
CA PHE A 73 -6.96 5.87 -6.90
C PHE A 73 -8.24 5.83 -6.06
N SER A 74 -9.25 6.59 -6.51
CA SER A 74 -10.58 6.59 -5.91
C SER A 74 -11.54 5.83 -6.80
N TYR A 75 -12.31 4.92 -6.23
CA TYR A 75 -13.30 4.16 -6.97
C TYR A 75 -14.57 3.99 -6.16
N ARG A 76 -15.71 3.88 -6.85
CA ARG A 76 -16.96 3.51 -6.21
C ARG A 76 -16.91 2.03 -5.84
N PRO A 77 -17.43 1.64 -4.67
CA PRO A 77 -17.58 0.23 -4.32
C PRO A 77 -18.36 -0.47 -5.44
N ALA A 78 -17.68 -1.33 -6.19
CA ALA A 78 -18.24 -2.09 -7.29
C ALA A 78 -17.83 -3.55 -7.09
N LEU A 79 -18.75 -4.47 -7.39
CA LEU A 79 -18.49 -5.91 -7.31
C LEU A 79 -17.61 -6.41 -8.48
N ASP A 80 -17.38 -5.57 -9.49
CA ASP A 80 -16.59 -5.90 -10.67
C ASP A 80 -15.12 -5.53 -10.50
N HIS A 81 -14.37 -6.50 -10.00
CA HIS A 81 -12.93 -6.40 -9.76
C HIS A 81 -12.13 -6.22 -11.05
N GLN A 82 -12.59 -6.79 -12.17
CA GLN A 82 -11.91 -6.67 -13.46
C GLN A 82 -11.99 -5.24 -13.97
N ARG A 83 -13.20 -4.65 -13.92
CA ARG A 83 -13.37 -3.24 -14.29
C ARG A 83 -12.58 -2.29 -13.40
N LEU A 84 -12.55 -2.53 -12.09
CA LEU A 84 -11.73 -1.74 -11.16
C LEU A 84 -10.23 -1.88 -11.46
N THR A 85 -9.78 -3.07 -11.86
CA THR A 85 -8.38 -3.30 -12.26
C THR A 85 -8.02 -2.52 -13.53
N LEU A 86 -8.91 -2.49 -14.53
CA LEU A 86 -8.71 -1.69 -15.73
C LEU A 86 -8.66 -0.19 -15.42
N GLN A 87 -9.57 0.31 -14.57
CA GLN A 87 -9.54 1.69 -14.12
C GLN A 87 -8.28 2.04 -13.33
N LEU A 88 -7.78 1.11 -12.52
CA LEU A 88 -6.51 1.27 -11.81
C LEU A 88 -5.34 1.37 -12.80
N ARG A 89 -5.30 0.50 -13.82
CA ARG A 89 -4.29 0.56 -14.89
C ARG A 89 -4.32 1.91 -15.61
N ASP A 90 -5.49 2.38 -16.01
CA ASP A 90 -5.64 3.66 -16.71
C ASP A 90 -5.23 4.85 -15.81
N THR A 91 -5.47 4.74 -14.51
CA THR A 91 -4.98 5.73 -13.53
C THR A 91 -3.46 5.70 -13.39
N ILE A 92 -2.84 4.51 -13.41
CA ILE A 92 -1.38 4.36 -13.39
C ILE A 92 -0.76 5.05 -14.61
N GLU A 93 -1.32 4.80 -15.80
CA GLU A 93 -0.91 5.48 -17.03
C GLU A 93 -1.04 7.00 -16.90
N ALA A 94 -2.18 7.50 -16.41
CA ALA A 94 -2.41 8.93 -16.24
C ALA A 94 -1.42 9.59 -15.28
N VAL A 95 -1.07 8.94 -14.17
CA VAL A 95 -0.07 9.46 -13.21
C VAL A 95 1.32 9.47 -13.82
N CYS A 96 1.72 8.40 -14.50
CA CYS A 96 3.00 8.34 -15.23
C CYS A 96 3.09 9.48 -16.26
N LEU A 97 2.04 9.69 -17.05
CA LEU A 97 1.97 10.78 -18.03
C LEU A 97 2.03 12.17 -17.37
N ALA A 98 1.25 12.41 -16.32
CA ALA A 98 1.20 13.71 -15.64
C ALA A 98 2.52 14.08 -14.94
N THR A 99 3.29 13.08 -14.52
CA THR A 99 4.57 13.27 -13.83
C THR A 99 5.79 13.13 -14.74
N GLY A 100 5.59 12.68 -15.99
CA GLY A 100 6.68 12.33 -16.91
C GLY A 100 7.52 11.12 -16.49
N SER A 101 7.02 10.30 -15.55
CA SER A 101 7.74 9.14 -15.04
C SER A 101 7.38 7.87 -15.83
N ASP A 102 8.38 7.07 -16.20
CA ASP A 102 8.15 5.80 -16.90
C ASP A 102 7.40 4.77 -16.04
N GLN A 103 7.66 4.81 -14.73
CA GLN A 103 7.10 3.90 -13.74
C GLN A 103 6.67 4.63 -12.47
N LEU A 104 5.83 3.99 -11.66
CA LEU A 104 5.42 4.45 -10.33
C LEU A 104 5.41 3.31 -9.32
N ASP A 105 5.31 3.65 -8.04
CA ASP A 105 5.08 2.69 -6.96
C ASP A 105 3.62 2.68 -6.52
N VAL A 106 3.13 1.52 -6.11
CA VAL A 106 1.75 1.37 -5.62
C VAL A 106 1.75 0.95 -4.15
N VAL A 107 0.93 1.60 -3.34
CA VAL A 107 0.58 1.13 -1.99
C VAL A 107 -0.91 0.85 -1.94
N GLY A 108 -1.28 -0.42 -1.82
CA GLY A 108 -2.66 -0.87 -1.76
C GLY A 108 -3.04 -1.41 -0.39
N HIS A 109 -4.17 -0.97 0.15
CA HIS A 109 -4.75 -1.52 1.38
C HIS A 109 -5.92 -2.44 1.04
N SER A 110 -5.97 -3.62 1.67
CA SER A 110 -7.08 -4.57 1.51
C SER A 110 -7.37 -4.86 0.03
N LEU A 111 -8.62 -4.62 -0.41
CA LEU A 111 -9.05 -4.72 -1.81
C LEU A 111 -8.13 -3.96 -2.78
N GLY A 112 -7.65 -2.76 -2.44
CA GLY A 112 -6.76 -1.99 -3.30
C GLY A 112 -5.42 -2.70 -3.56
N GLY A 113 -4.91 -3.43 -2.58
CA GLY A 113 -3.73 -4.28 -2.75
C GLY A 113 -4.00 -5.50 -3.61
N VAL A 114 -5.21 -6.09 -3.51
CA VAL A 114 -5.64 -7.21 -4.37
C VAL A 114 -5.70 -6.77 -5.84
N LEU A 115 -6.33 -5.63 -6.14
CA LEU A 115 -6.42 -5.11 -7.50
C LEU A 115 -5.02 -4.85 -8.11
N ALA A 116 -4.15 -4.20 -7.35
CA ALA A 116 -2.79 -3.90 -7.79
C ALA A 116 -1.94 -5.17 -7.97
N ARG A 117 -2.08 -6.16 -7.08
CA ARG A 117 -1.39 -7.45 -7.21
C ARG A 117 -1.89 -8.21 -8.43
N TYR A 118 -3.20 -8.29 -8.63
CA TYR A 118 -3.81 -8.95 -9.78
C TYR A 118 -3.32 -8.36 -11.10
N LEU A 119 -3.20 -7.02 -11.19
CA LEU A 119 -2.62 -6.33 -12.35
C LEU A 119 -1.19 -6.81 -12.67
N LEU A 120 -0.36 -7.05 -11.65
CA LEU A 120 1.00 -7.60 -11.84
C LEU A 120 0.97 -9.06 -12.30
N GLU A 121 0.07 -9.87 -11.74
CA GLU A 121 -0.04 -11.31 -12.01
C GLU A 121 -0.48 -11.59 -13.44
N VAL A 122 -1.38 -10.77 -14.00
CA VAL A 122 -1.85 -10.90 -15.39
C VAL A 122 -0.91 -10.25 -16.42
N GLY A 123 0.19 -9.62 -15.98
CA GLY A 123 1.20 -9.04 -16.87
C GLY A 123 0.95 -7.58 -17.29
N ASP A 124 -0.16 -6.98 -16.88
CA ASP A 124 -0.54 -5.59 -17.23
C ASP A 124 0.12 -4.53 -16.33
N GLY A 125 0.92 -4.97 -15.35
CA GLY A 125 1.60 -4.12 -14.37
C GLY A 125 2.96 -3.54 -14.81
N GLY A 126 3.20 -3.35 -16.11
CA GLY A 126 4.52 -2.95 -16.65
C GLY A 126 5.09 -1.66 -16.06
N ARG A 127 4.21 -0.68 -15.76
CA ARG A 127 4.58 0.60 -15.13
C ARG A 127 4.73 0.55 -13.61
N VAL A 128 4.37 -0.55 -12.96
CA VAL A 128 4.49 -0.67 -11.50
C VAL A 128 5.90 -1.12 -11.15
N ARG A 129 6.71 -0.22 -10.62
CA ARG A 129 8.08 -0.50 -10.20
C ARG A 129 8.12 -1.32 -8.92
N ARG A 130 7.37 -0.92 -7.90
CA ARG A 130 7.21 -1.62 -6.62
C ARG A 130 5.76 -1.62 -6.17
N LEU A 131 5.36 -2.70 -5.51
CA LEU A 131 4.05 -2.85 -4.89
C LEU A 131 4.23 -3.06 -3.38
N VAL A 132 3.49 -2.31 -2.58
CA VAL A 132 3.29 -2.59 -1.16
C VAL A 132 1.84 -2.92 -0.93
N THR A 133 1.55 -4.07 -0.34
CA THR A 133 0.18 -4.40 0.06
C THR A 133 0.06 -4.44 1.58
N LEU A 134 -1.02 -3.85 2.10
CA LEU A 134 -1.36 -3.83 3.52
C LEU A 134 -2.62 -4.65 3.72
N GLY A 135 -2.50 -5.83 4.31
CA GLY A 135 -3.64 -6.71 4.62
C GLY A 135 -4.41 -7.15 3.38
N ALA A 136 -3.71 -7.41 2.27
CA ALA A 136 -4.34 -7.86 1.02
C ALA A 136 -4.20 -9.39 0.87
N PRO A 137 -5.31 -10.16 0.87
CA PRO A 137 -5.25 -11.61 0.73
C PRO A 137 -4.63 -12.01 -0.61
N SER A 138 -3.78 -13.03 -0.62
CA SER A 138 -3.27 -13.61 -1.87
C SER A 138 -4.26 -14.65 -2.38
N LEU A 139 -4.77 -14.44 -3.60
CA LEU A 139 -5.73 -15.35 -4.25
C LEU A 139 -5.03 -16.51 -4.98
N THR A 140 -3.75 -16.33 -5.33
CA THR A 140 -2.97 -17.26 -6.16
C THR A 140 -1.93 -18.05 -5.36
N GLY A 141 -1.71 -17.71 -4.08
CA GLY A 141 -0.64 -18.25 -3.24
C GLY A 141 0.77 -17.84 -3.70
N ARG A 142 0.88 -16.96 -4.70
CA ARG A 142 2.14 -16.39 -5.20
C ARG A 142 2.15 -14.89 -4.91
N LEU A 143 3.35 -14.36 -4.66
CA LEU A 143 3.59 -12.92 -4.52
C LEU A 143 4.56 -12.50 -5.63
N PRO A 144 4.26 -11.45 -6.41
CA PRO A 144 5.17 -10.91 -7.42
C PRO A 144 6.52 -10.50 -6.85
N ASP A 145 7.59 -10.63 -7.64
CA ASP A 145 8.98 -10.31 -7.26
C ASP A 145 9.24 -8.83 -6.96
N ARG A 146 8.24 -7.97 -7.11
CA ARG A 146 8.30 -6.53 -6.80
C ARG A 146 7.38 -6.13 -5.65
N GLU A 147 6.77 -7.11 -4.98
CA GLU A 147 5.86 -6.89 -3.86
C GLU A 147 6.58 -6.93 -2.49
N LEU A 148 6.14 -6.06 -1.57
CA LEU A 148 6.26 -6.19 -0.13
C LEU A 148 4.86 -6.35 0.47
N ALA A 149 4.56 -7.51 1.04
CA ALA A 149 3.28 -7.79 1.67
C ALA A 149 3.36 -7.63 3.19
N ILE A 150 2.51 -6.79 3.77
CA ILE A 150 2.47 -6.50 5.20
C ILE A 150 1.10 -6.91 5.75
N PHE A 151 1.10 -7.75 6.78
CA PHE A 151 -0.10 -8.27 7.44
C PHE A 151 -0.11 -7.91 8.93
N GLY A 152 -1.29 -7.72 9.49
CA GLY A 152 -1.47 -7.66 10.95
C GLY A 152 -1.53 -9.06 11.53
N ALA A 153 -0.85 -9.32 12.64
CA ALA A 153 -0.93 -10.61 13.33
C ALA A 153 -2.34 -10.88 13.88
N ASP A 154 -3.06 -9.81 14.22
CA ASP A 154 -4.39 -9.82 14.82
C ASP A 154 -5.46 -9.33 13.82
N ASP A 155 -5.19 -9.42 12.52
CA ASP A 155 -6.12 -8.97 11.47
C ASP A 155 -7.40 -9.85 11.46
N PRO A 156 -8.59 -9.29 11.77
CA PRO A 156 -9.82 -10.07 11.84
C PRO A 156 -10.41 -10.42 10.47
N LEU A 157 -9.91 -9.80 9.39
CA LEU A 157 -10.44 -9.97 8.03
C LEU A 157 -9.52 -10.83 7.17
N VAL A 158 -8.21 -10.66 7.33
CA VAL A 158 -7.21 -11.29 6.47
C VAL A 158 -6.15 -11.94 7.33
N SER A 159 -6.22 -13.26 7.44
CA SER A 159 -5.21 -14.02 8.16
C SER A 159 -3.85 -13.87 7.49
N PRO A 160 -2.77 -13.61 8.25
CA PRO A 160 -1.43 -13.59 7.68
C PRO A 160 -1.11 -14.97 7.08
N PRO A 161 -0.42 -15.03 5.94
CA PRO A 161 0.02 -16.30 5.38
C PRO A 161 1.01 -16.97 6.34
N SER A 162 1.06 -18.31 6.31
CA SER A 162 2.11 -19.04 7.02
C SER A 162 3.49 -18.63 6.51
N SER A 163 4.51 -18.67 7.36
CA SER A 163 5.88 -18.18 7.10
C SER A 163 6.60 -18.80 5.89
N ALA A 164 5.96 -19.76 5.20
CA ALA A 164 6.44 -20.43 4.00
C ALA A 164 6.01 -19.74 2.68
N CYS A 165 5.14 -18.74 2.73
CA CYS A 165 4.59 -18.12 1.52
C CYS A 165 5.37 -16.86 1.12
N GLY A 166 6.09 -16.92 -0.01
CA GLY A 166 6.72 -15.76 -0.66
C GLY A 166 8.26 -15.75 -0.67
N PRO A 167 8.89 -14.90 -1.50
CA PRO A 167 10.34 -14.75 -1.50
C PRO A 167 10.84 -14.26 -0.12
N ARG A 168 11.94 -14.83 0.38
CA ARG A 168 12.50 -14.51 1.71
C ARG A 168 12.54 -12.99 1.97
N GLY A 169 11.99 -12.57 3.11
CA GLY A 169 12.04 -11.19 3.59
C GLY A 169 11.01 -10.22 2.99
N ARG A 170 10.04 -10.69 2.19
CA ARG A 170 9.03 -9.83 1.54
C ARG A 170 7.60 -9.97 2.08
N VAL A 171 7.42 -10.86 3.06
CA VAL A 171 6.20 -10.94 3.86
C VAL A 171 6.55 -10.51 5.27
N VAL A 172 5.86 -9.49 5.76
CA VAL A 172 6.07 -8.92 7.09
C VAL A 172 4.77 -9.04 7.87
N VAL A 173 4.82 -9.72 9.01
CA VAL A 173 3.69 -9.79 9.94
C VAL A 173 3.99 -8.87 11.12
N ILE A 174 3.09 -7.93 11.39
CA ILE A 174 3.26 -6.97 12.48
C ILE A 174 2.46 -7.44 13.69
N PRO A 175 3.11 -7.69 14.85
CA PRO A 175 2.40 -8.05 16.06
C PRO A 175 1.53 -6.89 16.56
N ASP A 176 0.48 -7.24 17.31
CA ASP A 176 -0.45 -6.30 17.95
C ASP A 176 -1.06 -5.30 16.94
N CYS A 177 -1.33 -5.78 15.73
CA CYS A 177 -1.88 -4.98 14.64
C CYS A 177 -3.05 -5.72 14.00
N GLY A 178 -4.20 -5.05 13.91
CA GLY A 178 -5.35 -5.51 13.13
C GLY A 178 -5.34 -4.95 11.70
N HIS A 179 -6.48 -5.04 11.03
CA HIS A 179 -6.63 -4.71 9.61
C HIS A 179 -6.49 -3.21 9.33
N TRP A 180 -7.12 -2.38 10.15
CA TRP A 180 -7.15 -0.93 9.97
C TRP A 180 -5.92 -0.27 10.61
N GLY A 181 -5.39 -0.88 11.67
CA GLY A 181 -4.13 -0.50 12.32
C GLY A 181 -2.96 -0.43 11.34
N LEU A 182 -2.98 -1.23 10.27
CA LEU A 182 -1.96 -1.21 9.22
C LEU A 182 -1.79 0.18 8.58
N LEU A 183 -2.84 0.99 8.52
CA LEU A 183 -2.79 2.34 7.95
C LEU A 183 -2.14 3.37 8.88
N PHE A 184 -2.03 3.06 10.18
CA PHE A 184 -1.62 4.02 11.20
C PHE A 184 -0.36 3.61 11.96
N GLN A 185 -0.04 2.32 12.05
CA GLN A 185 1.02 1.83 12.92
C GLN A 185 2.41 2.26 12.41
N HIS A 186 3.23 2.79 13.32
CA HIS A 186 4.53 3.35 12.96
C HIS A 186 5.47 2.34 12.28
N ARG A 187 5.44 1.07 12.71
CA ARG A 187 6.25 -0.01 12.12
C ARG A 187 5.89 -0.25 10.66
N VAL A 188 4.60 -0.23 10.33
CA VAL A 188 4.10 -0.37 8.96
C VAL A 188 4.55 0.81 8.12
N LEU A 189 4.29 2.04 8.57
CA LEU A 189 4.65 3.26 7.84
C LEU A 189 6.16 3.35 7.56
N ARG A 190 7.00 2.98 8.53
CA ARG A 190 8.45 2.87 8.38
C ARG A 190 8.85 1.81 7.35
N ALA A 191 8.20 0.65 7.37
CA ALA A 191 8.49 -0.43 6.43
C ALA A 191 8.13 -0.02 4.99
N VAL A 192 6.96 0.59 4.78
CA VAL A 192 6.54 1.14 3.48
C VAL A 192 7.54 2.17 3.01
N GLU A 193 7.83 3.18 3.83
CA GLU A 193 8.77 4.25 3.50
C GLU A 193 10.13 3.70 3.08
N ARG A 194 10.74 2.83 3.91
CA ARG A 194 12.03 2.21 3.60
C ARG A 194 11.99 1.41 2.31
N PHE A 195 10.94 0.62 2.09
CA PHE A 195 10.86 -0.20 0.89
C PHE A 195 10.72 0.63 -0.38
N LEU A 196 10.02 1.77 -0.32
CA LEU A 196 9.89 2.67 -1.47
C LEU A 196 11.18 3.47 -1.70
N THR A 197 11.78 4.03 -0.66
CA THR A 197 12.92 4.96 -0.77
C THR A 197 14.28 4.27 -0.89
N CYS A 198 14.40 3.00 -0.49
CA CYS A 198 15.67 2.27 -0.57
C CYS A 198 16.06 2.00 -2.03
N SER A 199 17.35 2.18 -2.36
CA SER A 199 17.86 1.87 -3.70
C SER A 199 17.73 0.37 -3.98
N THR A 200 17.50 0.00 -5.25
CA THR A 200 17.24 -1.39 -5.65
C THR A 200 18.40 -2.34 -5.28
N LEU A 201 19.63 -1.83 -5.16
CA LEU A 201 20.80 -2.56 -4.69
C LEU A 201 20.76 -2.84 -3.18
N ALA A 202 20.30 -1.90 -2.36
CA ALA A 202 20.26 -2.04 -0.91
C ALA A 202 19.13 -2.96 -0.42
N VAL A 203 18.01 -3.05 -1.15
CA VAL A 203 16.91 -3.99 -0.85
C VAL A 203 17.40 -5.45 -0.83
N ARG A 204 18.37 -5.83 -1.68
CA ARG A 204 18.96 -7.18 -1.65
C ARG A 204 19.79 -7.42 -0.37
N SER A 205 20.49 -6.40 0.14
CA SER A 205 21.39 -6.54 1.31
C SER A 205 20.67 -6.53 2.67
N LEU A 206 19.53 -5.83 2.76
CA LEU A 206 18.75 -5.71 4.01
C LEU A 206 18.21 -7.05 4.53
N TRP A 207 18.13 -8.05 3.66
CA TRP A 207 17.58 -9.37 3.98
C TRP A 207 18.61 -10.50 3.93
N THR A 208 19.81 -10.27 3.39
CA THR A 208 20.94 -11.23 3.46
C THR A 208 21.75 -11.09 4.75
N SER A 209 21.77 -9.89 5.36
CA SER A 209 22.60 -9.58 6.54
C SER A 209 22.00 -10.01 7.89
N ARG A 210 20.81 -10.61 7.92
CA ARG A 210 20.24 -11.27 9.12
C ARG A 210 20.47 -12.79 9.14
N ALA A 211 21.31 -13.31 8.24
CA ALA A 211 21.67 -14.72 8.16
C ALA A 211 23.13 -15.02 8.60
N ALA A 212 23.73 -14.13 9.41
CA ALA A 212 25.00 -14.37 10.09
C ALA A 212 24.81 -14.23 11.60
#